data_AF-A0A7W0TQW8-F1
#
_entry.id   AF-A0A7W0TQW8-F1
#
_cell.length_a   1.000
_cell.length_b   1.000
_cell.length_c   1.000
_cell.angle_alpha   90.00
_cell.angle_beta   90.00
_cell.angle_gamma   90.00
#
_symmetry.space_group_name_H-M   'P 1'
#
loop_
_entity.id
_entity.type
_entity.pdbx_description
1 polymer ?
#
loop_
_entity_poly.entity_id
_entity_poly.type
_entity_poly.pdbx_seq_one_letter_code
_entity_poly.pdbx_strand_id
1 'polypeptide(L)'
;MIRLAIALAALAELGLARLLPEVGPGLYLRLAAATIVVLLPGALIAEAWGLRSASLTLTWSLAACFGALAVTFATGGSLTTTLVLLLLAGLAAAPFAWRARPAPRLRGSFAVGALGVLFGIALWHAAGALDGDALFHLARVRKLAELDSLSLGGVGEFADGGLHPGYAFPLWHGFLALVAKLAGVDSAEVVRHGPS
;
A
#
# COMPACT_ATOMS: atom_id res chain seq x y z
N MET A 1 9.67 -20.63 5.87
CA MET A 1 10.58 -20.59 4.69
C MET A 1 9.94 -19.98 3.45
N ILE A 2 8.84 -20.54 2.91
CA ILE A 2 8.23 -20.06 1.65
C ILE A 2 7.84 -18.57 1.69
N ARG A 3 7.30 -18.06 2.81
CA ARG A 3 6.82 -16.68 2.90
C ARG A 3 7.93 -15.64 3.06
N LEU A 4 9.02 -15.98 3.74
CA LEU A 4 10.22 -15.13 3.76
C LEU A 4 10.87 -15.08 2.37
N ALA A 5 10.91 -16.21 1.67
CA ALA A 5 11.33 -16.25 0.27
C ALA A 5 10.40 -15.42 -0.64
N ILE A 6 9.08 -15.45 -0.42
CA ILE A 6 8.12 -14.58 -1.13
C ILE A 6 8.35 -13.11 -0.79
N ALA A 7 8.62 -12.77 0.47
CA ALA A 7 8.90 -11.38 0.87
C ALA A 7 10.18 -10.85 0.21
N LEU A 8 11.25 -11.65 0.20
CA LEU A 8 12.50 -11.31 -0.50
C LEU A 8 12.29 -11.25 -2.02
N ALA A 9 11.51 -12.18 -2.58
CA ALA A 9 11.16 -12.19 -3.99
C ALA A 9 10.36 -10.95 -4.37
N ALA A 10 9.41 -10.50 -3.55
CA ALA A 10 8.63 -9.28 -3.78
C ALA A 10 9.51 -8.01 -3.74
N LEU A 11 10.51 -7.96 -2.86
CA LEU A 11 11.49 -6.86 -2.86
C LEU A 11 12.38 -6.88 -4.11
N ALA A 12 12.81 -8.07 -4.54
CA ALA A 12 13.58 -8.23 -5.78
C ALA A 12 12.73 -7.88 -7.02
N GLU A 13 11.48 -8.32 -7.05
CA GLU A 13 10.49 -8.02 -8.08
C GLU A 13 10.24 -6.51 -8.16
N LEU A 14 10.12 -5.81 -7.02
CA LEU A 14 10.04 -4.35 -7.01
C LEU A 14 11.29 -3.71 -7.62
N GLY A 15 12.49 -4.18 -7.24
CA GLY A 15 13.74 -3.70 -7.82
C GLY A 15 13.81 -3.86 -9.34
N LEU A 16 13.38 -5.02 -9.85
CA LEU A 16 13.31 -5.31 -11.29
C LEU A 16 12.21 -4.50 -11.98
N ALA A 17 11.02 -4.39 -11.37
CA ALA A 17 9.90 -3.64 -11.94
C ALA A 17 10.25 -2.15 -12.09
N ARG A 18 11.04 -1.58 -11.17
CA ARG A 18 11.55 -0.21 -11.29
C ARG A 18 12.51 0.02 -12.45
N LEU A 19 13.00 -1.02 -13.12
CA LEU A 19 13.76 -0.90 -14.37
C LEU A 19 12.85 -0.81 -15.61
N LEU A 20 11.56 -1.16 -15.47
CA LEU A 20 10.59 -1.08 -16.55
C LEU A 20 10.09 0.36 -16.74
N PRO A 21 9.53 0.72 -17.91
CA PRO A 21 8.94 2.05 -18.13
C PRO A 21 7.82 2.40 -17.14
N GLU A 22 7.66 3.69 -16.87
CA GLU A 22 6.59 4.24 -16.01
C GLU A 22 5.25 4.40 -16.74
N VAL A 23 5.10 3.71 -17.87
CA VAL A 23 3.92 3.76 -18.73
C VAL A 23 3.54 2.36 -19.18
N GLY A 24 2.27 2.18 -19.57
CA GLY A 24 1.76 0.94 -20.14
C GLY A 24 1.98 -0.29 -19.23
N PRO A 25 2.41 -1.44 -19.79
CA PRO A 25 2.61 -2.66 -18.99
C PRO A 25 3.69 -2.54 -17.91
N GLY A 26 4.71 -1.70 -18.12
CA GLY A 26 5.77 -1.46 -17.14
C GLY A 26 5.22 -0.80 -15.87
N LEU A 27 4.33 0.17 -16.04
CA LEU A 27 3.63 0.83 -14.93
C LEU A 27 2.79 -0.17 -14.14
N TYR A 28 2.02 -1.03 -14.81
CA TYR A 28 1.22 -2.07 -14.14
C TYR A 28 2.09 -2.94 -13.23
N LEU A 29 3.23 -3.42 -13.74
CA LEU A 29 4.14 -4.26 -12.98
C LEU A 29 4.80 -3.50 -11.80
N ARG A 30 5.17 -2.23 -11.98
CA ARG A 30 5.65 -1.38 -10.88
C ARG A 30 4.62 -1.22 -9.78
N LEU A 31 3.37 -0.93 -10.13
CA LEU A 31 2.27 -0.75 -9.18
C LEU A 31 1.91 -2.06 -8.46
N ALA A 32 1.85 -3.17 -9.18
CA ALA A 32 1.60 -4.48 -8.60
C ALA A 32 2.69 -4.88 -7.59
N ALA A 33 3.97 -4.76 -7.98
CA ALA A 33 5.09 -5.09 -7.11
C ALA A 33 5.13 -4.19 -5.87
N ALA A 34 4.93 -2.88 -6.03
CA ALA A 34 4.88 -1.95 -4.91
C ALA A 34 3.71 -2.26 -3.96
N THR A 35 2.53 -2.56 -4.50
CA THR A 35 1.35 -2.96 -3.71
C THR A 35 1.63 -4.22 -2.89
N ILE A 36 2.25 -5.23 -3.50
CA ILE A 36 2.63 -6.46 -2.79
C ILE A 36 3.57 -6.12 -1.63
N VAL A 37 4.58 -5.26 -1.85
CA VAL A 37 5.54 -4.85 -0.81
C VAL A 37 4.85 -4.11 0.34
N VAL A 38 3.91 -3.20 0.07
CA VAL A 38 3.14 -2.52 1.13
C VAL A 38 2.28 -3.50 1.93
N LEU A 39 1.80 -4.59 1.30
CA LEU A 39 1.01 -5.63 1.96
C LEU A 39 1.84 -6.65 2.76
N LEU A 40 3.17 -6.73 2.53
CA LEU A 40 4.03 -7.74 3.18
C LEU A 40 4.00 -7.67 4.71
N PRO A 41 4.09 -6.50 5.37
CA PRO A 41 4.08 -6.44 6.82
C PRO A 41 2.79 -6.99 7.42
N GLY A 42 1.63 -6.69 6.83
CA GLY A 42 0.36 -7.25 7.28
C GLY A 42 0.26 -8.75 7.05
N ALA A 43 0.83 -9.27 5.96
CA ALA A 43 0.91 -10.71 5.73
C ALA A 43 1.75 -11.42 6.81
N LEU A 44 2.92 -10.86 7.15
CA LEU A 44 3.80 -11.39 8.20
C LEU A 44 3.14 -11.32 9.58
N ILE A 45 2.45 -10.21 9.90
CA ILE A 45 1.70 -10.09 11.15
C ILE A 45 0.60 -11.15 11.21
N ALA A 46 -0.23 -11.28 10.17
CA ALA A 46 -1.30 -12.29 10.13
C ALA A 46 -0.74 -13.71 10.33
N GLU A 47 0.39 -14.03 9.71
CA GLU A 47 1.05 -15.32 9.86
C GLU A 47 1.64 -15.56 11.23
N ALA A 48 2.19 -14.54 11.89
CA ALA A 48 2.66 -14.65 13.27
C ALA A 48 1.55 -15.15 14.21
N TRP A 49 0.29 -14.84 13.89
CA TRP A 49 -0.91 -15.33 14.58
C TRP A 49 -1.44 -16.69 14.06
N GLY A 50 -0.75 -17.31 13.11
CA GLY A 50 -1.20 -18.56 12.46
C GLY A 50 -2.38 -18.37 11.51
N LEU A 51 -2.66 -17.14 11.08
CA LEU A 51 -3.81 -16.82 10.23
C LEU A 51 -3.41 -16.74 8.75
N ARG A 52 -4.34 -17.08 7.84
CA ARG A 52 -4.09 -17.05 6.40
C ARG A 52 -5.33 -16.75 5.57
N SER A 53 -5.50 -15.50 5.18
CA SER A 53 -6.44 -15.09 4.12
C SER A 53 -5.99 -13.75 3.51
N ALA A 54 -6.48 -13.46 2.30
CA ALA A 54 -6.24 -12.16 1.66
C ALA A 54 -6.86 -11.01 2.47
N SER A 55 -8.06 -11.22 3.03
CA SER A 55 -8.71 -10.24 3.91
C SER A 55 -7.88 -9.90 5.14
N LEU A 56 -7.32 -10.91 5.82
CA LEU A 56 -6.49 -10.69 7.01
C LEU A 56 -5.17 -10.02 6.65
N THR A 57 -4.57 -10.36 5.51
CA THR A 57 -3.39 -9.63 5.01
C THR A 57 -3.72 -8.15 4.79
N LEU A 58 -4.83 -7.84 4.13
CA LEU A 58 -5.26 -6.45 3.92
C LEU A 58 -5.54 -5.75 5.24
N THR A 59 -6.33 -6.35 6.14
CA THR A 59 -6.67 -5.77 7.46
C THR A 59 -5.42 -5.47 8.27
N TRP A 60 -4.49 -6.42 8.40
CA TRP A 60 -3.26 -6.20 9.15
C TRP A 60 -2.31 -5.21 8.47
N SER A 61 -2.32 -5.11 7.14
CA SER A 61 -1.52 -4.12 6.41
C SER A 61 -2.06 -2.71 6.66
N LEU A 62 -3.38 -2.53 6.59
CA LEU A 62 -4.04 -1.27 6.88
C LEU A 62 -3.88 -0.89 8.36
N ALA A 63 -3.97 -1.84 9.29
CA ALA A 63 -3.73 -1.58 10.71
C ALA A 63 -2.28 -1.15 10.98
N ALA A 64 -1.30 -1.81 10.37
CA ALA A 64 0.11 -1.43 10.49
C ALA A 64 0.39 -0.07 9.84
N CYS A 65 -0.19 0.20 8.67
CA CYS A 65 -0.10 1.49 7.99
C CYS A 65 -0.73 2.61 8.83
N PHE A 66 -1.89 2.35 9.44
CA PHE A 66 -2.53 3.28 10.37
C PHE A 66 -1.62 3.61 11.55
N GLY A 67 -1.06 2.60 12.23
CA GLY A 67 -0.14 2.82 13.35
C GLY A 67 1.10 3.61 12.94
N ALA A 68 1.71 3.27 11.80
CA ALA A 68 2.88 3.97 11.27
C ALA A 68 2.58 5.43 10.90
N LEU A 69 1.44 5.69 10.24
CA LEU A 69 0.99 7.04 9.93
C LEU A 69 0.67 7.84 11.20
N ALA A 70 0.02 7.23 12.19
CA ALA A 70 -0.32 7.90 13.44
C ALA A 70 0.93 8.39 14.19
N VAL A 71 1.96 7.54 14.27
CA VAL A 71 3.28 7.94 14.83
C VAL A 71 3.93 9.02 13.97
N THR A 72 3.86 8.89 12.64
CA THR A 72 4.43 9.90 11.72
C THR A 72 3.78 11.26 11.92
N PHE A 73 2.45 11.33 11.98
CA PHE A 73 1.71 12.56 12.25
C PHE A 73 1.98 13.12 13.65
N ALA A 74 2.05 12.26 14.67
CA ALA A 74 2.33 12.69 16.04
C ALA A 74 3.74 13.27 16.22
N THR A 75 4.68 12.84 15.39
CA THR A 75 6.09 13.27 15.43
C THR A 75 6.44 14.32 14.36
N GLY A 76 5.49 14.71 13.51
CA GLY A 76 5.74 15.61 12.39
C GLY A 76 6.72 15.05 11.35
N GLY A 77 6.81 13.72 11.21
CA GLY A 77 7.70 13.05 10.26
C GLY A 77 7.19 13.09 8.81
N SER A 78 7.91 12.43 7.90
CA SER A 78 7.52 12.30 6.48
C SER A 78 6.97 10.91 6.16
N LEU A 79 6.48 10.71 4.93
CA LEU A 79 6.10 9.38 4.44
C LEU A 79 7.25 8.36 4.51
N THR A 80 8.51 8.81 4.47
CA THR A 80 9.67 7.94 4.67
C THR A 80 9.68 7.37 6.10
N THR A 81 9.33 8.18 7.11
CA THR A 81 9.15 7.70 8.49
C THR A 81 8.09 6.63 8.56
N THR A 82 6.93 6.85 7.90
CA THR A 82 5.86 5.84 7.82
C THR A 82 6.36 4.53 7.21
N LEU A 83 7.09 4.60 6.08
CA LEU A 83 7.65 3.42 5.42
C LEU A 83 8.62 2.67 6.33
N VAL A 84 9.53 3.37 7.00
CA VAL A 84 10.49 2.75 7.94
C VAL A 84 9.76 2.03 9.07
N LEU A 85 8.78 2.68 9.71
CA LEU A 85 7.98 2.07 10.78
C LEU A 85 7.22 0.83 10.30
N LEU A 86 6.66 0.89 9.10
CA LEU A 86 5.94 -0.22 8.49
C LEU A 86 6.87 -1.42 8.20
N LEU A 87 8.09 -1.16 7.70
CA LEU A 87 9.11 -2.19 7.50
C LEU A 87 9.59 -2.79 8.83
N LEU A 88 9.80 -1.96 9.85
CA LEU A 88 10.17 -2.41 11.19
C LEU A 88 9.09 -3.31 11.80
N ALA A 89 7.81 -2.99 11.61
CA ALA A 89 6.70 -3.85 12.05
C ALA A 89 6.73 -5.22 11.36
N GLY A 90 6.99 -5.25 10.05
CA GLY A 90 7.16 -6.51 9.30
C GLY A 90 8.37 -7.32 9.78
N LEU A 91 9.53 -6.67 9.99
CA LEU A 91 10.74 -7.30 10.50
C LEU A 91 10.54 -7.86 11.92
N ALA A 92 9.83 -7.14 12.78
CA ALA A 92 9.48 -7.61 14.12
C ALA A 92 8.56 -8.84 14.08
N ALA A 93 7.64 -8.92 13.11
CA ALA A 93 6.75 -10.06 12.94
C ALA A 93 7.44 -11.29 12.30
N ALA A 94 8.49 -11.09 11.50
CA ALA A 94 9.11 -12.13 10.70
C ALA A 94 9.60 -13.37 11.49
N PRO A 95 10.26 -13.26 12.67
CA PRO A 95 10.65 -14.42 13.47
C PRO A 95 9.47 -15.27 13.95
N PHE A 96 8.33 -14.63 14.26
CA PHE A 96 7.13 -15.31 14.71
C PHE A 96 6.40 -15.96 13.53
N ALA A 97 6.28 -15.24 12.41
CA ALA A 97 5.75 -15.79 11.16
C ALA A 97 6.55 -17.00 10.66
N TRP A 98 7.88 -16.99 10.85
CA TRP A 98 8.74 -18.15 10.54
C TRP A 98 8.34 -19.38 11.35
N ARG A 99 8.11 -19.20 12.65
CA ARG A 99 7.80 -20.29 13.60
C ARG A 99 6.36 -20.78 13.50
N ALA A 100 5.47 -19.97 12.93
CA ALA A 100 4.06 -20.31 12.81
C ALA A 100 3.83 -21.49 11.86
N ARG A 101 2.86 -22.35 12.21
CA ARG A 101 2.43 -23.43 11.33
C ARG A 101 1.58 -22.84 10.19
N PRO A 102 1.86 -23.14 8.92
CA PRO A 102 1.10 -22.59 7.81
C PRO A 102 -0.36 -23.06 7.88
N ALA A 103 -1.30 -22.12 8.05
CA ALA A 103 -2.71 -22.45 7.89
C ALA A 103 -3.00 -22.94 6.45
N PRO A 104 -3.94 -23.88 6.29
CA PRO A 104 -4.33 -24.38 4.97
C PRO A 104 -4.89 -23.24 4.11
N ARG A 105 -4.70 -23.35 2.79
CA ARG A 105 -5.33 -22.40 1.85
C ARG A 105 -6.81 -22.74 1.72
N LEU A 106 -7.65 -21.71 1.62
CA LEU A 106 -9.05 -21.88 1.25
C LEU A 106 -9.13 -22.45 -0.17
N ARG A 107 -9.97 -23.46 -0.38
CA ARG A 107 -10.24 -24.02 -1.71
C ARG A 107 -10.79 -22.92 -2.62
N GLY A 108 -10.37 -22.91 -3.89
CA GLY A 108 -10.78 -21.88 -4.86
C GLY A 108 -10.10 -20.51 -4.72
N SER A 109 -9.30 -20.27 -3.67
CA SER A 109 -8.59 -18.98 -3.47
C SER A 109 -7.72 -18.57 -4.66
N PHE A 110 -7.10 -19.54 -5.35
CA PHE A 110 -6.33 -19.26 -6.57
C PHE A 110 -7.21 -18.78 -7.73
N ALA A 111 -8.36 -19.44 -7.95
CA ALA A 111 -9.29 -19.05 -9.01
C ALA A 111 -9.86 -17.64 -8.76
N VAL A 112 -10.25 -17.34 -7.50
CA VAL A 112 -10.70 -15.99 -7.11
C VAL A 112 -9.59 -14.96 -7.32
N GLY A 113 -8.35 -15.29 -6.93
CA GLY A 113 -7.20 -14.42 -7.19
C GLY A 113 -6.96 -14.15 -8.68
N ALA A 114 -7.01 -15.19 -9.51
CA ALA A 114 -6.85 -15.08 -10.95
C ALA A 114 -7.96 -14.21 -11.59
N LEU A 115 -9.22 -14.41 -11.17
CA LEU A 115 -10.34 -13.57 -11.60
C LEU A 115 -10.15 -12.11 -11.18
N GLY A 116 -9.65 -11.87 -9.96
CA GLY A 116 -9.30 -10.52 -9.49
C GLY A 116 -8.22 -9.85 -10.34
N VAL A 117 -7.18 -10.60 -10.74
CA VAL A 117 -6.14 -10.09 -11.65
C VAL A 117 -6.71 -9.75 -13.02
N LEU A 118 -7.51 -10.64 -13.61
CA LEU A 118 -8.16 -10.39 -14.90
C LEU A 118 -9.09 -9.17 -14.84
N PHE A 119 -9.84 -9.04 -13.75
CA PHE A 119 -10.69 -7.87 -13.52
C PHE A 119 -9.87 -6.58 -13.37
N GLY A 120 -8.75 -6.61 -12.64
CA GLY A 120 -7.83 -5.48 -12.54
C GLY A 120 -7.24 -5.07 -13.89
N ILE A 121 -6.90 -6.04 -14.76
CA ILE A 121 -6.45 -5.76 -16.13
C ILE A 121 -7.59 -5.14 -16.96
N ALA A 122 -8.83 -5.62 -16.82
CA ALA A 122 -9.96 -5.02 -17.50
C ALA A 122 -10.20 -3.56 -17.05
N LEU A 123 -10.14 -3.30 -15.74
CA LEU A 123 -10.25 -1.94 -15.19
C LEU A 123 -9.10 -1.04 -15.64
N TRP A 124 -7.89 -1.57 -15.78
CA TRP A 124 -6.73 -0.83 -16.30
C TRP A 124 -7.02 -0.18 -17.64
N HIS A 125 -7.66 -0.92 -18.56
CA HIS A 125 -8.02 -0.42 -19.89
C HIS A 125 -9.24 0.50 -19.88
N ALA A 126 -10.08 0.42 -18.85
CA ALA A 126 -11.24 1.28 -18.67
C ALA A 126 -10.92 2.58 -17.92
N ALA A 127 -9.74 2.68 -17.30
CA ALA A 127 -9.35 3.84 -16.50
C ALA A 127 -9.26 5.11 -17.37
N GLY A 128 -10.07 6.11 -17.03
CA GLY A 128 -10.15 7.39 -17.73
C GLY A 128 -9.19 8.45 -17.17
N ALA A 129 -9.41 9.69 -17.59
CA ALA A 129 -8.77 10.83 -16.94
C ALA A 129 -9.26 10.98 -15.50
N LEU A 130 -8.42 11.54 -14.62
CA LEU A 130 -8.84 11.87 -13.26
C LEU A 130 -9.78 13.08 -13.30
N ASP A 131 -10.97 12.91 -12.75
CA ASP A 131 -11.99 13.95 -12.62
C ASP A 131 -12.70 13.85 -11.25
N GLY A 132 -13.61 14.79 -10.97
CA GLY A 132 -14.43 14.76 -9.76
C GLY A 132 -13.63 14.70 -8.45
N ASP A 133 -14.03 13.80 -7.56
CA ASP A 133 -13.40 13.59 -6.25
C ASP A 133 -12.03 12.90 -6.34
N ALA A 134 -11.68 12.27 -7.47
CA ALA A 134 -10.36 11.68 -7.67
C ALA A 134 -9.25 12.74 -7.61
N LEU A 135 -9.55 14.00 -7.98
CA LEU A 135 -8.62 15.13 -7.82
C LEU A 135 -8.36 15.46 -6.34
N PHE A 136 -9.38 15.34 -5.48
CA PHE A 136 -9.23 15.49 -4.03
C PHE A 136 -8.35 14.38 -3.46
N HIS A 137 -8.60 13.13 -3.87
CA HIS A 137 -7.77 11.99 -3.47
C HIS A 137 -6.32 12.17 -3.91
N LEU A 138 -6.10 12.58 -5.16
CA LEU A 138 -4.76 12.86 -5.69
C LEU A 138 -4.05 13.96 -4.91
N ALA A 139 -4.71 15.09 -4.65
CA ALA A 139 -4.10 16.19 -3.90
C ALA A 139 -3.61 15.72 -2.53
N ARG A 140 -4.40 14.88 -1.85
CA ARG A 140 -4.02 14.33 -0.55
C ARG A 140 -2.88 13.32 -0.63
N VAL A 141 -2.88 12.43 -1.63
CA VAL A 141 -1.76 11.50 -1.88
C VAL A 141 -0.46 12.27 -2.15
N ARG A 142 -0.52 13.34 -2.95
CA ARG A 142 0.65 14.21 -3.24
C ARG A 142 1.16 14.91 -1.98
N LYS A 143 0.28 15.52 -1.19
CA LYS A 143 0.67 16.13 0.10
C LYS A 143 1.36 15.12 1.02
N LEU A 144 0.86 13.90 1.10
CA LEU A 144 1.53 12.83 1.86
C LEU A 144 2.90 12.47 1.28
N ALA A 145 3.04 12.40 -0.04
CA ALA A 145 4.27 12.00 -0.71
C ALA A 145 5.36 13.07 -0.70
N GLU A 146 4.98 14.35 -0.72
CA GLU A 146 5.88 15.48 -1.00
C GLU A 146 6.21 16.33 0.24
N LEU A 147 5.35 16.36 1.26
CA LEU A 147 5.64 17.13 2.48
C LEU A 147 6.69 16.42 3.35
N ASP A 148 7.73 17.17 3.73
CA ASP A 148 8.79 16.68 4.63
C ASP A 148 8.34 16.57 6.09
N SER A 149 7.27 17.27 6.46
CA SER A 149 6.64 17.20 7.78
C SER A 149 5.13 17.08 7.65
N LEU A 150 4.60 15.95 8.10
CA LEU A 150 3.19 15.61 8.01
C LEU A 150 2.45 16.00 9.28
N SER A 151 1.33 16.69 9.10
CA SER A 151 0.32 16.95 10.11
C SER A 151 -1.07 16.70 9.51
N LEU A 152 -2.06 16.38 10.35
CA LEU A 152 -3.43 16.14 9.86
C LEU A 152 -4.02 17.40 9.20
N GLY A 153 -3.69 18.60 9.69
CA GLY A 153 -4.07 19.86 9.06
C GLY A 153 -3.33 20.11 7.74
N GLY A 154 -2.03 19.83 7.68
CA GLY A 154 -1.21 20.04 6.49
C GLY A 154 -1.63 19.19 5.27
N VAL A 155 -2.18 18.00 5.52
CA VAL A 155 -2.76 17.13 4.48
C VAL A 155 -4.26 17.36 4.25
N GLY A 156 -4.85 18.31 4.99
CA GLY A 156 -6.24 18.74 4.85
C GLY A 156 -6.51 19.38 3.49
N GLU A 157 -7.79 19.57 3.16
CA GLU A 157 -8.20 20.17 1.89
C GLU A 157 -7.89 21.67 1.85
N PHE A 158 -8.26 22.36 2.94
CA PHE A 158 -8.12 23.81 3.09
C PHE A 158 -7.08 24.14 4.17
N ALA A 159 -6.35 25.24 3.97
CA ALA A 159 -5.30 25.68 4.89
C ALA A 159 -5.84 25.94 6.31
N ASP A 160 -7.01 26.57 6.41
CA ASP A 160 -7.69 26.90 7.67
C ASP A 160 -8.92 26.03 7.93
N GLY A 161 -9.02 24.89 7.24
CA GLY A 161 -10.14 23.97 7.34
C GLY A 161 -10.01 23.00 8.53
N GLY A 162 -11.16 22.52 9.01
CA GLY A 162 -11.20 21.39 9.94
C GLY A 162 -10.88 20.04 9.27
N LEU A 163 -10.83 18.97 10.07
CA LEU A 163 -10.69 17.61 9.54
C LEU A 163 -11.90 17.24 8.68
N HIS A 164 -11.64 16.67 7.50
CA HIS A 164 -12.69 16.22 6.60
C HIS A 164 -13.51 15.10 7.26
N PRO A 165 -14.85 15.22 7.38
CA PRO A 165 -15.67 14.27 8.17
C PRO A 165 -15.63 12.84 7.61
N GLY A 166 -15.57 12.68 6.29
CA GLY A 166 -15.45 11.36 5.65
C GLY A 166 -14.02 10.79 5.56
N TYR A 167 -12.99 11.61 5.81
CA TYR A 167 -11.59 11.24 5.57
C TYR A 167 -10.65 11.90 6.58
N ALA A 168 -11.03 11.90 7.86
CA ALA A 168 -10.31 12.62 8.90
C ALA A 168 -8.88 12.09 9.07
N PHE A 169 -8.71 10.77 8.97
CA PHE A 169 -7.40 10.12 8.93
C PHE A 169 -7.13 9.57 7.53
N PRO A 170 -6.01 9.94 6.89
CA PRO A 170 -5.80 9.67 5.48
C PRO A 170 -5.20 8.27 5.24
N LEU A 171 -5.77 7.22 5.83
CA LEU A 171 -5.21 5.85 5.78
C LEU A 171 -5.06 5.33 4.36
N TRP A 172 -6.15 5.37 3.58
CA TRP A 172 -6.13 4.90 2.19
C TRP A 172 -5.16 5.72 1.33
N HIS A 173 -5.18 7.04 1.48
CA HIS A 173 -4.25 7.94 0.79
C HIS A 173 -2.79 7.64 1.15
N GLY A 174 -2.50 7.33 2.42
CA GLY A 174 -1.16 6.93 2.86
C GLY A 174 -0.72 5.60 2.27
N PHE A 175 -1.63 4.64 2.14
CA PHE A 175 -1.38 3.40 1.41
C PHE A 175 -1.01 3.68 -0.06
N LEU A 176 -1.80 4.49 -0.77
CA LEU A 176 -1.52 4.87 -2.16
C LEU A 176 -0.21 5.65 -2.30
N ALA A 177 0.09 6.56 -1.36
CA ALA A 177 1.33 7.32 -1.36
C ALA A 177 2.56 6.42 -1.16
N LEU A 178 2.46 5.40 -0.28
CA LEU A 178 3.51 4.39 -0.12
C LEU A 178 3.71 3.57 -1.40
N VAL A 179 2.62 3.21 -2.09
CA VAL A 179 2.69 2.54 -3.39
C VAL A 179 3.40 3.43 -4.42
N ALA A 180 3.01 4.70 -4.54
CA ALA A 180 3.66 5.67 -5.45
C ALA A 180 5.16 5.79 -5.17
N LYS A 181 5.52 5.97 -3.89
CA LYS A 181 6.92 6.10 -3.45
C LYS A 181 7.76 4.85 -3.77
N LEU A 182 7.21 3.66 -3.54
CA LEU A 182 7.91 2.39 -3.78
C LEU A 182 8.01 2.07 -5.27
N ALA A 183 6.93 2.26 -6.03
CA ALA A 183 6.91 2.09 -7.48
C ALA A 183 7.79 3.11 -8.20
N GLY A 184 8.03 4.26 -7.56
CA GLY A 184 8.77 5.37 -8.12
C GLY A 184 8.05 5.95 -9.33
N VAL A 185 6.77 6.30 -9.17
CA VAL A 185 5.91 6.84 -10.24
C VAL A 185 5.09 8.00 -9.69
N ASP A 186 4.52 8.83 -10.59
CA ASP A 186 3.63 9.93 -10.17
C ASP A 186 2.40 9.39 -9.43
N SER A 187 2.01 10.07 -8.36
CA SER A 187 0.82 9.75 -7.58
C SER A 187 -0.47 9.70 -8.43
N ALA A 188 -0.54 10.46 -9.52
CA ALA A 188 -1.67 10.45 -10.45
C ALA A 188 -1.83 9.11 -11.15
N GLU A 189 -0.74 8.39 -11.44
CA GLU A 189 -0.82 7.05 -12.02
C GLU A 189 -1.40 6.04 -11.02
N VAL A 190 -1.02 6.18 -9.74
CA VAL A 190 -1.53 5.33 -8.66
C VAL A 190 -3.01 5.59 -8.42
N VAL A 191 -3.45 6.85 -8.41
CA VAL A 191 -4.87 7.19 -8.22
C VAL A 191 -5.70 6.81 -9.44
N ARG A 192 -5.18 6.96 -10.66
CA ARG A 192 -5.90 6.59 -11.89
C ARG A 192 -6.18 5.10 -11.99
N HIS A 193 -5.19 4.28 -11.64
CA HIS A 193 -5.27 2.84 -11.79
C HIS A 193 -5.58 2.10 -10.49
N GLY A 194 -5.58 2.80 -9.36
CA GLY A 194 -6.01 2.31 -8.06
C GLY A 194 -7.50 2.55 -7.83
N PRO A 195 -8.12 1.86 -6.87
CA PRO A 195 -9.44 2.23 -6.37
C PRO A 195 -9.31 3.59 -5.65
N SER A 196 -9.91 4.64 -6.19
CA SER A 196 -10.06 5.95 -5.54
C SER A 196 -11.51 6.18 -5.17
#